data_AF-A0A8T5FFB9-F1
#
_entry.id   AF-A0A8T5FFB9-F1
#
_cell.length_a   1.000
_cell.length_b   1.000
_cell.length_c   1.000
_cell.angle_alpha   90.00
_cell.angle_beta   90.00
_cell.angle_gamma   90.00
#
_symmetry.space_group_name_H-M   'P 1'
#
loop_
_entity.id
_entity.type
_entity.pdbx_description
1 polymer ?
#
loop_
_entity_poly.entity_id
_entity_poly.type
_entity_poly.pdbx_seq_one_letter_code
_entity_poly.pdbx_strand_id
1 'polypeptide(L)'
;MKVIKQKNHKDFKTIQCKKVDPIKDFKMDNSCYLLIKIEDKKIHIGICNYDHEILLEFIGDKSQDIYYSIINYEKENNIEFFTKKEHLCYLGKELKKAEYAIENNAEYVQE
;
A
#
# COMPACT_ATOMS: atom_id res chain seq x y z
N MET A 1 -0.77 1.54 -35.68
CA MET A 1 -1.36 1.35 -34.33
C MET A 1 -2.87 1.53 -34.45
N LYS A 2 -3.69 0.50 -34.16
CA LYS A 2 -5.17 0.64 -34.15
C LYS A 2 -5.56 1.29 -32.81
N VAL A 3 -6.04 2.53 -32.84
CA VAL A 3 -6.65 3.15 -31.66
C VAL A 3 -8.05 2.58 -31.50
N ILE A 4 -8.26 1.74 -30.49
CA ILE A 4 -9.59 1.26 -30.12
C ILE A 4 -10.29 2.40 -29.40
N LYS A 5 -11.35 2.97 -30.00
CA LYS A 5 -12.20 3.95 -29.31
C LYS A 5 -12.94 3.25 -28.18
N GLN A 6 -12.67 3.68 -26.94
CA GLN A 6 -13.43 3.23 -25.77
C GLN A 6 -14.88 3.75 -25.88
N LYS A 7 -15.85 2.87 -25.61
CA LYS A 7 -17.26 3.24 -25.52
C LYS A 7 -17.67 3.24 -24.06
N ASN A 8 -18.29 4.33 -23.62
CA ASN A 8 -18.85 4.41 -22.28
C ASN A 8 -20.12 3.56 -22.18
N HIS A 9 -20.33 2.92 -21.03
CA HIS A 9 -21.59 2.27 -20.72
C HIS A 9 -22.71 3.31 -20.62
N LYS A 10 -23.97 2.91 -20.85
CA LYS A 10 -25.15 3.79 -20.81
C LYS A 10 -25.31 4.54 -19.47
N ASP A 11 -24.86 3.93 -18.38
CA ASP A 11 -24.96 4.46 -17.01
C ASP A 11 -23.67 5.12 -16.53
N PHE A 12 -22.77 5.49 -17.46
CA PHE A 12 -21.50 6.15 -17.12
C PHE A 12 -21.75 7.47 -16.38
N LYS A 13 -21.03 7.66 -15.27
CA LYS A 13 -21.06 8.90 -14.48
C LYS A 13 -19.63 9.32 -14.15
N THR A 14 -19.37 10.62 -14.25
CA THR A 14 -18.14 11.23 -13.73
C THR A 14 -18.40 11.76 -12.33
N ILE A 15 -17.55 11.39 -11.38
CA ILE A 15 -17.59 11.91 -10.01
C ILE A 15 -16.34 12.77 -9.81
N GLN A 16 -16.53 14.05 -9.46
CA GLN A 16 -15.42 14.92 -9.10
C GLN A 16 -14.94 14.59 -7.68
N CYS A 17 -13.68 14.16 -7.54
CA CYS A 17 -13.11 13.85 -6.24
C CYS A 17 -12.92 15.12 -5.40
N LYS A 18 -13.17 15.01 -4.10
CA LYS A 18 -12.85 16.05 -3.11
C LYS A 18 -11.35 16.06 -2.84
N LYS A 19 -10.80 17.22 -2.50
CA LYS A 19 -9.43 17.31 -1.97
C LYS A 19 -9.42 16.72 -0.55
N VAL A 20 -8.42 15.90 -0.26
CA VAL A 20 -8.16 15.31 1.05
C VAL A 20 -7.07 16.13 1.73
N ASP A 21 -7.27 16.47 3.00
CA ASP A 21 -6.26 17.06 3.87
C ASP A 21 -5.55 15.89 4.60
N PRO A 22 -4.28 15.61 4.29
CA PRO A 22 -3.59 14.40 4.77
C PRO A 22 -3.39 14.39 6.29
N ILE A 23 -3.54 15.52 6.98
CA ILE A 23 -3.40 15.59 8.43
C ILE A 23 -4.78 15.45 9.08
N LYS A 24 -5.78 16.20 8.60
CA LYS A 24 -7.11 16.22 9.23
C LYS A 24 -7.95 14.99 8.92
N ASP A 25 -7.81 14.44 7.71
CA ASP A 25 -8.61 13.31 7.25
C ASP A 25 -7.95 11.96 7.56
N PHE A 26 -6.69 11.97 8.00
CA PHE A 26 -5.99 10.76 8.40
C PHE A 26 -6.60 10.18 9.66
N LYS A 27 -6.88 8.87 9.60
CA LYS A 27 -7.33 8.08 10.74
C LYS A 27 -6.47 6.85 10.77
N MET A 28 -5.85 6.58 11.91
CA MET A 28 -5.12 5.34 12.13
C MET A 28 -6.03 4.13 11.94
N ASP A 29 -5.46 3.01 11.47
CA ASP A 29 -6.17 1.74 11.46
C ASP A 29 -6.40 1.29 12.91
N ASN A 30 -7.36 0.42 13.18
CA ASN A 30 -7.55 -0.08 14.53
C ASN A 30 -6.67 -1.31 14.81
N SER A 31 -6.18 -1.98 13.77
CA SER A 31 -5.51 -3.28 13.88
C SER A 31 -3.99 -3.17 13.97
N CYS A 32 -3.37 -2.42 13.06
CA CYS A 32 -1.92 -2.33 12.97
C CYS A 32 -1.44 -1.00 12.36
N TYR A 33 -0.13 -0.77 12.42
CA TYR A 33 0.55 0.20 11.56
C TYR A 33 1.73 -0.46 10.84
N LEU A 34 2.21 0.19 9.79
CA LEU A 34 3.27 -0.33 8.93
C LEU A 34 4.58 0.43 9.14
N LEU A 35 5.69 -0.31 9.14
CA LEU A 35 7.03 0.23 8.96
C LEU A 35 7.62 -0.26 7.66
N ILE A 36 8.25 0.63 6.91
CA ILE A 36 8.82 0.31 5.61
C ILE A 36 10.32 0.64 5.63
N LYS A 37 11.13 -0.34 5.23
CA LYS A 37 12.58 -0.19 5.11
C LYS A 37 13.03 -0.72 3.75
N ILE A 38 14.08 -0.13 3.20
CA ILE A 38 14.81 -0.67 2.06
C ILE A 38 16.18 -1.14 2.54
N GLU A 39 16.51 -2.39 2.26
CA GLU A 39 17.79 -3.02 2.60
C GLU A 39 18.15 -4.05 1.52
N ASP A 40 19.42 -4.09 1.10
CA ASP A 40 19.90 -5.02 0.06
C ASP A 40 19.05 -5.04 -1.23
N LYS A 41 18.52 -3.87 -1.63
CA LYS A 41 17.61 -3.69 -2.77
C LYS A 41 16.29 -4.48 -2.64
N LYS A 42 15.88 -4.78 -1.41
CA LYS A 42 14.60 -5.38 -1.04
C LYS A 42 13.78 -4.39 -0.24
N ILE A 43 12.47 -4.52 -0.33
CA ILE A 43 11.51 -3.77 0.47
C ILE A 43 11.07 -4.68 1.62
N HIS A 44 11.21 -4.16 2.83
CA HIS A 44 10.80 -4.80 4.08
C HIS A 44 9.58 -4.07 4.63
N ILE A 45 8.51 -4.82 4.91
CA ILE A 45 7.26 -4.32 5.51
C ILE A 45 7.05 -4.99 6.86
N GLY A 46 7.25 -4.23 7.93
CA GLY A 46 6.90 -4.64 9.29
C GLY A 46 5.44 -4.34 9.61
N ILE A 47 4.67 -5.35 9.98
CA ILE A 47 3.34 -5.21 10.57
C ILE A 47 3.51 -5.02 12.08
N CYS A 48 3.10 -3.88 12.61
CA CYS A 48 3.30 -3.52 14.01
C CYS A 48 1.97 -3.40 14.77
N ASN A 49 1.95 -3.79 16.04
CA ASN A 49 0.86 -3.46 16.95
C ASN A 49 1.09 -2.07 17.59
N TYR A 50 0.11 -1.59 18.37
CA TYR A 50 0.19 -0.29 19.04
C TYR A 50 1.09 -0.26 20.28
N ASP A 51 1.66 -1.40 20.67
CA ASP A 51 2.70 -1.52 21.69
C ASP A 51 4.11 -1.44 21.09
N HIS A 52 4.22 -1.07 19.80
CA HIS A 52 5.47 -0.96 19.03
C HIS A 52 6.21 -2.28 18.82
N GLU A 53 5.49 -3.39 18.81
CA GLU A 53 6.04 -4.72 18.53
C GLU A 53 5.83 -5.08 17.05
N ILE A 54 6.89 -5.53 16.38
CA ILE A 54 6.80 -6.09 15.03
C ILE A 54 6.23 -7.51 15.14
N LEU A 55 5.01 -7.70 14.65
CA LEU A 55 4.32 -8.99 14.66
C LEU A 55 4.79 -9.88 13.51
N LEU A 56 5.00 -9.29 12.34
CA LEU A 56 5.35 -9.96 11.10
C LEU A 56 6.20 -9.05 10.22
N GLU A 57 7.05 -9.64 9.40
CA GLU A 57 7.80 -8.95 8.36
C GLU A 57 7.55 -9.62 7.01
N PHE A 58 7.22 -8.82 6.00
CA PHE A 58 7.15 -9.25 4.60
C PHE A 58 8.32 -8.64 3.84
N ILE A 59 9.05 -9.47 3.10
CA ILE A 59 10.24 -9.05 2.35
C ILE A 59 10.02 -9.40 0.88
N GLY A 60 10.26 -8.44 -0.02
CA GLY A 60 10.13 -8.68 -1.46
C GLY A 60 10.84 -7.63 -2.32
N ASP A 61 10.92 -7.94 -3.60
CA ASP A 61 11.61 -7.08 -4.59
C ASP A 61 10.63 -6.18 -5.35
N LYS A 62 9.37 -6.61 -5.46
CA LYS A 62 8.31 -5.91 -6.18
C LYS A 62 7.12 -5.62 -5.28
N SER A 63 6.53 -4.45 -5.46
CA SER A 63 5.30 -4.00 -4.82
C SER A 63 4.20 -5.06 -4.92
N GLN A 64 4.03 -5.62 -6.13
CA GLN A 64 2.99 -6.59 -6.42
C GLN A 64 3.11 -7.84 -5.57
N ASP A 65 4.31 -8.42 -5.49
CA ASP A 65 4.54 -9.64 -4.74
C ASP A 65 4.26 -9.42 -3.25
N ILE A 66 4.62 -8.24 -2.73
CA ILE A 66 4.44 -7.89 -1.31
C ILE A 66 2.96 -7.74 -0.97
N TYR A 67 2.21 -6.87 -1.66
CA TYR A 67 0.80 -6.68 -1.29
C TYR A 67 -0.05 -7.92 -1.55
N TYR A 68 0.26 -8.74 -2.57
CA TYR A 68 -0.42 -10.01 -2.77
C TYR A 68 -0.12 -10.98 -1.61
N SER A 69 1.13 -11.05 -1.15
CA SER A 69 1.52 -11.92 -0.03
C SER A 69 0.83 -11.50 1.27
N ILE A 70 0.74 -10.21 1.56
CA ILE A 70 0.04 -9.70 2.75
C ILE A 70 -1.45 -10.05 2.69
N ILE A 71 -2.13 -9.76 1.56
CA ILE A 71 -3.57 -10.03 1.40
C ILE A 71 -3.85 -11.55 1.45
N ASN A 72 -2.97 -12.38 0.90
CA ASN A 72 -3.13 -13.82 0.98
C ASN A 72 -2.92 -14.33 2.41
N TYR A 73 -1.93 -13.80 3.12
CA TYR A 73 -1.70 -14.12 4.53
C TYR A 73 -2.91 -13.77 5.40
N GLU A 74 -3.52 -12.59 5.21
CA GLU A 74 -4.78 -12.21 5.88
C GLU A 74 -5.88 -13.26 5.68
N LYS A 75 -6.08 -13.70 4.42
CA LYS A 75 -7.11 -14.70 4.08
C LYS A 75 -6.82 -16.06 4.67
N GLU A 76 -5.60 -16.55 4.55
CA GLU A 76 -5.20 -17.89 4.99
C GLU A 76 -5.27 -18.02 6.51
N ASN A 77 -4.98 -16.94 7.24
CA ASN A 77 -4.98 -16.93 8.70
C ASN A 77 -6.27 -16.38 9.31
N ASN A 78 -7.21 -15.92 8.48
CA ASN A 78 -8.45 -15.26 8.92
C ASN A 78 -8.18 -14.08 9.88
N ILE A 79 -7.22 -13.22 9.49
CA ILE A 79 -6.81 -12.01 10.21
C ILE A 79 -7.09 -10.80 9.30
N GLU A 80 -7.42 -9.65 9.90
CA GLU A 80 -7.60 -8.38 9.20
C GLU A 80 -6.60 -7.34 9.75
N PHE A 81 -5.55 -7.06 8.99
CA PHE A 81 -4.58 -6.00 9.25
C PHE A 81 -5.11 -4.64 8.80
N PHE A 82 -5.85 -4.60 7.69
CA PHE A 82 -6.36 -3.35 7.11
C PHE A 82 -7.88 -3.23 7.27
N THR A 83 -8.32 -2.79 8.45
CA THR A 83 -9.75 -2.50 8.68
C THR A 83 -10.22 -1.28 7.86
N LYS A 84 -9.28 -0.41 7.46
CA LYS A 84 -9.52 0.73 6.57
C LYS A 84 -8.88 0.51 5.20
N LYS A 85 -9.69 0.57 4.14
CA LYS A 85 -9.20 0.41 2.76
C LYS A 85 -8.20 1.51 2.36
N GLU A 86 -8.31 2.69 2.97
CA GLU A 86 -7.38 3.79 2.79
C GLU A 86 -5.94 3.41 3.20
N HIS A 87 -5.77 2.54 4.21
CA HIS A 87 -4.46 2.06 4.65
C HIS A 87 -3.86 1.06 3.67
N LEU A 88 -4.69 0.18 3.09
CA LEU A 88 -4.25 -0.68 1.99
C LEU A 88 -3.84 0.15 0.76
N CYS A 89 -4.57 1.23 0.45
CA CYS A 89 -4.19 2.18 -0.60
C CYS A 89 -2.87 2.90 -0.28
N TYR A 90 -2.66 3.29 0.99
CA TYR A 90 -1.42 3.89 1.47
C TYR A 90 -0.23 2.92 1.32
N LEU A 91 -0.40 1.64 1.69
CA LEU A 91 0.61 0.60 1.45
C LEU A 91 1.00 0.56 -0.03
N GLY A 92 0.02 0.52 -0.95
CA GLY A 92 0.29 0.52 -2.39
C GLY A 92 1.06 1.75 -2.87
N LYS A 93 0.75 2.94 -2.33
CA LYS A 93 1.46 4.19 -2.62
C LYS A 93 2.92 4.13 -2.16
N GLU A 94 3.16 3.70 -0.92
CA GLU A 94 4.50 3.60 -0.35
C GLU A 94 5.35 2.52 -1.02
N LEU A 95 4.77 1.36 -1.35
CA LEU A 95 5.47 0.30 -2.09
C LEU A 95 5.97 0.80 -3.45
N LYS A 96 5.13 1.55 -4.19
CA LYS A 96 5.54 2.13 -5.47
C LYS A 96 6.67 3.14 -5.31
N LYS A 97 6.65 3.93 -4.23
CA LYS A 97 7.72 4.87 -3.89
C LYS A 97 9.02 4.14 -3.55
N ALA A 98 8.94 3.04 -2.80
CA ALA A 98 10.09 2.22 -2.44
C ALA A 98 10.71 1.51 -3.68
N GLU A 99 9.88 0.95 -4.56
CA GLU A 99 10.34 0.42 -5.86
C GLU A 99 11.06 1.49 -6.68
N TYR A 100 10.47 2.68 -6.79
CA TYR A 100 11.08 3.79 -7.51
C TYR A 100 12.44 4.18 -6.92
N ALA A 101 12.55 4.20 -5.58
CA ALA A 101 13.80 4.49 -4.89
C ALA A 101 14.89 3.45 -5.22
N ILE A 102 14.55 2.16 -5.23
CA ILE A 102 15.48 1.09 -5.62
C ILE A 102 15.92 1.23 -7.08
N GLU A 103 14.97 1.43 -8.00
CA GLU A 103 15.24 1.53 -9.45
C GLU A 103 16.14 2.72 -9.80
N ASN A 104 15.98 3.83 -9.08
CA ASN A 104 16.69 5.08 -9.35
C ASN A 104 17.87 5.32 -8.40
N ASN A 105 18.20 4.37 -7.52
CA ASN A 105 19.20 4.52 -6.47
C ASN A 105 19.00 5.83 -5.67
N ALA A 106 17.75 6.13 -5.34
CA ALA A 106 17.33 7.29 -4.57
C ALA A 106 17.06 6.89 -3.11
N GLU A 107 17.09 7.88 -2.22
CA GLU A 107 16.72 7.69 -0.82
C GLU A 107 15.20 7.48 -0.70
N TYR A 108 14.81 6.44 0.05
CA TYR A 108 13.41 6.25 0.44
C TYR A 108 13.15 6.90 1.79
N VAL A 109 12.15 7.76 1.82
CA VAL A 109 11.61 8.35 3.05
C VAL A 109 10.12 8.06 3.07
N GLN A 110 9.66 7.35 4.10
CA GLN A 110 8.24 7.10 4.31
C GLN A 110 7.50 8.42 4.58
N GLU A 111 6.29 8.57 4.03
CA GLU A 111 5.43 9.76 4.24
C GLU A 111 4.65 9.73 5.55
#